data_AF-A0A644X7K2-F1
#
_entry.id   AF-A0A644X7K2-F1
#
_cell.length_a   1.000
_cell.length_b   1.000
_cell.length_c   1.000
_cell.angle_alpha   90.00
_cell.angle_beta   90.00
_cell.angle_gamma   90.00
#
_symmetry.space_group_name_H-M   'P 1'
#
loop_
_entity.id
_entity.type
_entity.pdbx_description
1 polymer ?
#
loop_
_entity_poly.entity_id
_entity_poly.type
_entity_poly.pdbx_seq_one_letter_code
_entity_poly.pdbx_strand_id
1 'polypeptide(L)'
;MSRTFFNDRGKAYAALAGNTLRKNEREKDRLRVSGGKSYAIDERVLEEAATEGAEVLEIVEKTISGGKRIFRIPLRDIYRLGRRLTIAGISRLTVPLAACELISGLEEPWRLADREELLQTEARREEVAVIRAEQGLLFSNQEKDYWKTRLQHET
;
A
#
# COMPACT_ATOMS: atom_id res chain seq x y z
N MET A 1 10.45 -20.45 -10.14
CA MET A 1 11.82 -19.88 -10.11
C MET A 1 11.88 -18.91 -8.93
N SER A 2 13.02 -18.78 -8.24
CA SER A 2 13.19 -17.83 -7.13
C SER A 2 14.06 -16.66 -7.57
N ARG A 3 13.53 -15.44 -7.57
CA ARG A 3 14.26 -14.22 -7.93
C ARG A 3 14.85 -13.55 -6.70
N THR A 4 16.07 -13.05 -6.83
CA THR A 4 16.77 -12.33 -5.77
C THR A 4 17.20 -10.97 -6.30
N PHE A 5 16.96 -9.92 -5.50
CA PHE A 5 17.32 -8.55 -5.80
C PHE A 5 18.55 -8.16 -5.00
N PHE A 6 19.55 -7.63 -5.69
CA PHE A 6 20.85 -7.26 -5.13
C PHE A 6 21.05 -5.76 -5.21
N ASN A 7 21.70 -5.19 -4.19
CA ASN A 7 22.13 -3.79 -4.25
C ASN A 7 23.46 -3.66 -5.04
N ASP A 8 23.95 -2.43 -5.20
CA ASP A 8 25.20 -2.12 -5.91
C ASP A 8 26.44 -2.78 -5.31
N ARG A 9 26.35 -3.33 -4.08
CA ARG A 9 27.42 -4.08 -3.41
C ARG A 9 27.24 -5.60 -3.53
N GLY A 10 26.35 -6.08 -4.40
CA GLY A 10 26.07 -7.50 -4.59
C GLY A 10 25.37 -8.17 -3.41
N LYS A 11 24.80 -7.40 -2.47
CA LYS A 11 24.10 -7.94 -1.30
C LYS A 11 22.61 -8.07 -1.57
N ALA A 12 22.07 -9.27 -1.36
CA ALA A 12 20.64 -9.53 -1.46
C ALA A 12 19.86 -8.69 -0.42
N TYR A 13 18.91 -7.89 -0.90
CA TYR A 13 18.02 -7.09 -0.04
C TYR A 13 16.55 -7.49 -0.17
N ALA A 14 16.16 -8.14 -1.27
CA ALA A 14 14.85 -8.74 -1.41
C ALA A 14 14.95 -10.08 -2.16
N ALA A 15 14.00 -10.98 -1.91
CA ALA A 15 13.90 -12.24 -2.63
C ALA A 15 12.44 -12.68 -2.74
N LEU A 16 12.08 -13.25 -3.88
CA LEU A 16 10.80 -13.88 -4.14
C LEU A 16 10.85 -15.36 -3.71
N ALA A 17 9.97 -15.72 -2.79
CA ALA A 17 9.76 -17.09 -2.31
C ALA A 17 8.29 -17.46 -2.47
N GLY A 18 7.98 -18.31 -3.46
CA GLY A 18 6.59 -18.57 -3.84
C GLY A 18 5.92 -17.29 -4.35
N ASN A 19 4.75 -16.95 -3.83
CA ASN A 19 4.04 -15.70 -4.12
C ASN A 19 4.42 -14.53 -3.17
N THR A 20 5.46 -14.69 -2.35
CA THR A 20 5.84 -13.70 -1.33
C THR A 20 7.17 -13.05 -1.68
N LEU A 21 7.14 -11.74 -1.95
CA LEU A 21 8.33 -10.90 -2.01
C LEU A 21 8.76 -10.56 -0.58
N ARG A 22 9.91 -11.07 -0.14
CA ARG A 22 10.48 -10.74 1.17
C ARG A 22 11.57 -9.70 1.02
N LYS A 23 11.38 -8.51 1.60
CA LYS A 23 12.37 -7.45 1.67
C LYS A 23 12.96 -7.33 3.07
N ASN A 24 14.28 -7.26 3.17
CA ASN A 24 14.97 -7.06 4.45
C ASN A 24 15.31 -5.58 4.64
N GLU A 25 14.93 -5.05 5.78
CA GLU A 25 15.17 -3.67 6.19
C GLU A 25 15.91 -3.63 7.52
N ARG A 26 16.85 -2.71 7.66
CA ARG A 26 17.53 -2.44 8.93
C ARG A 26 17.08 -1.07 9.39
N GLU A 27 16.70 -0.92 10.65
CA GLU A 27 16.19 0.35 11.16
C GLU A 27 17.13 1.54 10.92
N LYS A 28 18.44 1.32 10.95
CA LYS A 28 19.44 2.34 10.64
C LYS A 28 19.52 2.76 9.16
N ASP A 29 19.09 1.89 8.24
CA ASP A 29 19.22 2.07 6.79
C ASP A 29 17.84 2.14 6.08
N ARG A 30 16.74 1.95 6.83
CA ARG A 30 15.39 1.85 6.26
C ARG A 30 14.94 3.21 5.73
N LEU A 31 14.22 3.17 4.62
CA LEU A 31 13.59 4.36 4.08
C LEU A 31 12.11 4.39 4.50
N ARG A 32 11.84 5.01 5.66
CA ARG A 32 10.48 5.38 6.05
C ARG A 32 10.19 6.84 5.72
N VAL A 33 8.99 7.11 5.23
CA VAL A 33 8.46 8.42 4.83
C VAL A 33 7.16 8.71 5.57
N SER A 34 6.54 9.86 5.31
CA SER A 34 5.26 10.26 5.91
C SER A 34 5.31 10.25 7.44
N GLY A 35 6.33 10.93 8.01
CA GLY A 35 6.54 10.95 9.47
C GLY A 35 6.97 9.60 10.06
N GLY A 36 7.54 8.70 9.25
CA GLY A 36 7.96 7.37 9.70
C GLY A 36 6.85 6.30 9.68
N LYS A 37 5.71 6.61 9.06
CA LYS A 37 4.50 5.75 9.04
C LYS A 37 4.35 4.90 7.79
N SER A 38 5.24 5.07 6.81
CA SER A 38 5.22 4.30 5.56
C SER A 38 6.62 3.93 5.12
N TYR A 39 6.81 2.74 4.57
CA TYR A 39 8.03 2.40 3.84
C TYR A 39 7.99 2.99 2.42
N ALA A 40 9.13 3.36 1.85
CA ALA A 40 9.23 3.68 0.44
C ALA A 40 10.00 2.57 -0.30
N ILE A 41 9.30 1.80 -1.11
CA ILE A 41 9.86 0.66 -1.84
C ILE A 41 10.03 1.04 -3.31
N ASP A 42 11.14 0.64 -3.92
CA ASP A 42 11.39 0.83 -5.35
C ASP A 42 10.26 0.20 -6.17
N GLU A 43 9.63 1.01 -7.03
CA GLU A 43 8.51 0.59 -7.85
C GLU A 43 8.91 -0.57 -8.79
N ARG A 44 10.13 -0.55 -9.34
CA ARG A 44 10.62 -1.60 -10.23
C ARG A 44 10.70 -2.95 -9.54
N VAL A 45 11.09 -2.97 -8.26
CA VAL A 45 11.16 -4.21 -7.48
C VAL A 45 9.76 -4.81 -7.29
N LEU A 46 8.76 -3.97 -7.05
CA LEU A 46 7.38 -4.41 -6.90
C LEU A 46 6.82 -4.93 -8.23
N GLU A 47 7.06 -4.22 -9.34
CA GLU A 47 6.62 -4.61 -10.67
C GLU A 47 7.28 -5.91 -11.17
N GLU A 48 8.60 -6.03 -11.01
CA GLU A 48 9.33 -7.27 -11.35
C GLU A 48 8.81 -8.45 -10.52
N ALA A 49 8.65 -8.27 -9.21
CA ALA A 49 8.12 -9.33 -8.36
C ALA A 49 6.68 -9.71 -8.73
N ALA A 50 5.81 -8.74 -9.00
CA ALA A 50 4.43 -8.98 -9.42
C ALA A 50 4.37 -9.74 -10.76
N THR A 51 5.22 -9.37 -11.73
CA THR A 51 5.35 -10.07 -13.01
C THR A 51 5.77 -11.52 -12.84
N GLU A 52 6.58 -11.80 -11.81
CA GLU A 52 7.01 -13.15 -11.46
C GLU A 52 6.03 -13.92 -10.55
N GLY A 53 4.83 -13.36 -10.28
CA GLY A 53 3.77 -14.02 -9.53
C GLY A 53 3.76 -13.71 -8.02
N ALA A 54 4.45 -12.65 -7.59
CA ALA A 54 4.29 -12.15 -6.23
C ALA A 54 2.89 -11.56 -6.04
N GLU A 55 2.24 -11.92 -4.94
CA GLU A 55 0.95 -11.39 -4.52
C GLU A 55 1.05 -10.63 -3.20
N VAL A 56 2.11 -10.91 -2.42
CA VAL A 56 2.31 -10.41 -1.06
C VAL A 56 3.71 -9.85 -0.90
N LEU A 57 3.83 -8.73 -0.21
CA LEU A 57 5.08 -8.18 0.30
C LEU A 57 5.22 -8.48 1.79
N GLU A 58 6.37 -9.02 2.18
CA GLU A 58 6.83 -9.10 3.57
C GLU A 58 8.03 -8.16 3.79
N ILE A 59 7.88 -7.19 4.67
CA ILE A 59 8.97 -6.33 5.12
C ILE A 59 9.49 -6.87 6.44
N VAL A 60 10.71 -7.41 6.40
CA VAL A 60 11.43 -7.91 7.57
C VAL A 60 12.34 -6.81 8.09
N GLU A 61 11.87 -6.11 9.12
CA GLU A 61 12.62 -5.05 9.78
C GLU A 61 13.44 -5.59 10.95
N LYS A 62 14.74 -5.32 10.96
CA LYS A 62 15.61 -5.53 12.12
C LYS A 62 15.81 -4.21 12.86
N THR A 63 15.41 -4.16 14.12
CA THR A 63 15.53 -2.97 14.97
C THR A 63 16.96 -2.82 15.50
N ILE A 64 17.30 -1.61 15.96
CA ILE A 64 18.63 -1.32 16.54
C ILE A 64 18.84 -2.14 17.83
N SER A 65 17.78 -2.36 18.61
CA SER A 65 17.80 -3.19 19.83
C SER A 65 17.93 -4.70 19.57
N GLY A 66 18.08 -5.13 18.31
CA GLY A 66 18.16 -6.54 17.94
C GLY A 66 16.80 -7.24 17.79
N GLY A 67 15.70 -6.52 18.02
CA GLY A 67 14.35 -6.99 17.75
C GLY A 67 14.07 -7.13 16.25
N LYS A 68 12.98 -7.82 15.92
CA LYS A 68 12.54 -8.06 14.56
C LYS A 68 11.05 -7.76 14.45
N ARG A 69 10.65 -7.03 13.41
CA ARG A 69 9.25 -6.87 13.00
C ARG A 69 9.05 -7.45 11.61
N ILE A 70 7.91 -8.09 11.38
CA ILE A 70 7.53 -8.59 10.06
C ILE A 70 6.17 -7.99 9.71
N PHE A 71 6.18 -7.08 8.75
CA PHE A 71 4.97 -6.49 8.20
C PHE A 71 4.59 -7.21 6.91
N ARG A 72 3.32 -7.56 6.74
CA ARG A 72 2.80 -8.22 5.56
C ARG A 72 1.69 -7.40 4.93
N ILE A 73 1.66 -7.29 3.61
CA ILE A 73 0.60 -6.61 2.87
C ILE A 73 0.44 -7.21 1.46
N PRO A 74 -0.78 -7.41 0.95
CA PRO A 74 -0.99 -7.76 -0.45
C PRO A 74 -0.50 -6.66 -1.38
N LEU A 75 0.13 -7.02 -2.51
CA LEU A 75 0.62 -6.03 -3.48
C LEU A 75 -0.50 -5.13 -4.01
N ARG A 76 -1.69 -5.70 -4.23
CA ARG A 76 -2.90 -4.95 -4.62
C ARG A 76 -3.22 -3.79 -3.67
N ASP A 77 -3.01 -3.98 -2.37
CA ASP A 77 -3.31 -2.97 -1.36
C ASP A 77 -2.23 -1.89 -1.33
N ILE A 78 -0.99 -2.22 -1.69
CA ILE A 78 0.05 -1.22 -1.92
C ILE A 78 -0.33 -0.31 -3.09
N TYR A 79 -0.81 -0.85 -4.21
CA TYR A 79 -1.24 -0.04 -5.35
C TYR A 79 -2.50 0.80 -5.05
N ARG A 80 -3.37 0.31 -4.17
CA ARG A 80 -4.62 0.98 -3.78
C ARG A 80 -4.40 2.09 -2.73
N LEU A 81 -3.55 1.85 -1.74
CA LEU A 81 -3.37 2.72 -0.57
C LEU A 81 -2.06 3.52 -0.61
N GLY A 82 -1.08 3.03 -1.37
CA GLY A 82 0.20 3.67 -1.54
C GLY A 82 0.14 4.92 -2.41
N ARG A 83 1.14 5.77 -2.25
CA ARG A 83 1.38 6.95 -3.08
C ARG A 83 2.71 6.78 -3.79
N ARG A 84 2.78 7.20 -5.04
CA ARG A 84 4.06 7.32 -5.75
C ARG A 84 4.80 8.54 -5.27
N LEU A 85 6.12 8.40 -5.14
CA LEU A 85 7.03 9.49 -4.84
C LEU A 85 8.39 9.21 -5.47
N THR A 86 9.18 10.26 -5.67
CA THR A 86 10.55 10.14 -6.21
C THR A 86 11.53 10.57 -5.12
N ILE A 87 12.50 9.71 -4.80
CA ILE A 87 13.59 10.03 -3.87
C ILE A 87 14.91 9.73 -4.58
N ALA A 88 15.80 10.72 -4.63
CA ALA A 88 17.09 10.60 -5.32
C ALA A 88 16.96 10.05 -6.76
N GLY A 89 15.95 10.53 -7.51
CA GLY A 89 15.70 10.11 -8.90
C GLY A 89 15.07 8.73 -9.10
N ILE A 90 14.80 7.98 -8.02
CA ILE A 90 14.20 6.64 -8.09
C ILE A 90 12.72 6.72 -7.69
N SER A 91 11.84 6.21 -8.56
CA SER A 91 10.39 6.08 -8.30
C SER A 91 10.15 5.02 -7.23
N ARG A 92 9.33 5.37 -6.25
CA ARG A 92 8.98 4.51 -5.13
C ARG A 92 7.50 4.57 -4.86
N LEU A 93 6.96 3.43 -4.44
CA LEU A 93 5.61 3.31 -3.94
C LEU A 93 5.65 3.23 -2.41
N THR A 94 4.82 4.04 -1.74
CA THR A 94 4.72 3.95 -0.28
C THR A 94 3.95 2.72 0.13
N VAL A 95 4.41 2.05 1.18
CA VAL A 95 3.71 0.97 1.87
C VAL A 95 3.27 1.48 3.23
N PRO A 96 1.99 1.85 3.42
CA PRO A 96 1.48 2.33 4.70
C PRO A 96 1.52 1.21 5.75
N LEU A 97 2.22 1.45 6.86
CA LEU A 97 2.37 0.43 7.91
C LEU A 97 1.07 0.15 8.67
N ALA A 98 0.16 1.13 8.74
CA ALA A 98 -1.18 0.95 9.31
C ALA A 98 -2.01 -0.10 8.52
N ALA A 99 -1.84 -0.14 7.20
CA ALA A 99 -2.50 -1.10 6.32
C ALA A 99 -1.87 -2.51 6.40
N CYS A 100 -0.63 -2.62 6.85
CA CYS A 100 0.05 -3.91 6.95
C CYS A 100 -0.49 -4.77 8.11
N GLU A 101 -0.46 -6.08 7.96
CA GLU A 101 -0.55 -7.01 9.08
C GLU A 101 0.81 -7.11 9.78
N LEU A 102 0.86 -7.02 11.11
CA LEU A 102 2.07 -7.27 11.88
C LEU A 102 2.11 -8.75 12.25
N ILE A 103 2.89 -9.54 11.52
CA ILE A 103 3.00 -10.99 11.69
C ILE A 103 3.84 -11.35 12.93
N SER A 104 4.83 -10.52 13.25
CA SER A 104 5.77 -10.77 14.34
C SER A 104 6.44 -9.47 14.77
N GLY A 105 6.80 -9.37 16.05
CA GLY A 105 7.53 -8.24 16.63
C GLY A 105 6.66 -7.37 17.52
N LEU A 106 7.29 -6.35 18.13
CA LEU A 106 6.60 -5.41 19.00
C LEU A 106 5.82 -4.39 18.17
N GLU A 107 4.54 -4.25 18.48
CA GLU A 107 3.68 -3.24 17.88
C GLU A 107 4.16 -1.82 18.16
N GLU A 108 4.00 -0.92 17.19
CA GLU A 108 4.24 0.50 17.40
C GLU A 108 2.93 1.18 17.84
N PRO A 109 2.87 1.92 18.97
CA PRO A 109 1.61 2.43 19.52
C PRO A 109 0.78 3.27 18.54
N TRP A 110 1.44 4.08 17.72
CA TRP A 110 0.78 4.92 16.72
C TRP A 110 0.09 4.10 15.61
N ARG A 111 0.54 2.87 15.35
CA ARG A 111 0.02 2.03 14.26
C ARG A 111 -1.38 1.52 14.57
N LEU A 112 -1.69 1.30 15.84
CA LEU A 112 -3.02 0.89 16.28
C LEU A 112 -4.05 1.99 16.00
N ALA A 113 -3.74 3.23 16.38
CA ALA A 113 -4.61 4.38 16.14
C ALA A 113 -4.81 4.65 14.63
N ASP A 114 -3.72 4.67 13.86
CA ASP A 114 -3.79 4.89 12.41
C ASP A 114 -4.52 3.75 11.68
N ARG A 115 -4.40 2.49 12.17
CA ARG A 115 -5.10 1.34 11.59
C ARG A 115 -6.60 1.42 11.83
N GLU A 116 -7.03 1.80 13.03
CA GLU A 116 -8.43 2.03 13.36
C GLU A 116 -9.04 3.10 12.44
N GLU A 117 -8.37 4.25 12.29
CA GLU A 117 -8.80 5.34 11.40
C GLU A 117 -8.90 4.88 9.93
N LEU A 118 -7.94 4.08 9.48
CA LEU A 118 -7.93 3.53 8.12
C LEU A 118 -9.13 2.60 7.89
N LEU A 119 -9.43 1.71 8.83
CA LEU A 119 -10.58 0.81 8.75
C LEU A 119 -11.91 1.58 8.76
N GLN A 120 -12.04 2.62 9.60
CA GLN A 120 -13.23 3.48 9.61
C GLN A 120 -13.39 4.23 8.28
N THR A 121 -12.29 4.69 7.69
CA THR A 121 -12.30 5.36 6.39
C THR A 121 -12.69 4.41 5.27
N GLU A 122 -12.21 3.16 5.29
CA GLU A 122 -12.61 2.14 4.32
C GLU A 122 -14.10 1.79 4.46
N ALA A 123 -14.59 1.56 5.68
CA ALA A 123 -16.01 1.28 5.93
C ALA A 123 -16.90 2.43 5.43
N ARG A 124 -16.51 3.69 5.69
CA ARG A 124 -17.24 4.86 5.18
C ARG A 124 -17.24 4.94 3.65
N ARG A 125 -16.16 4.54 2.98
CA ARG A 125 -16.10 4.52 1.51
C ARG A 125 -17.05 3.47 0.94
N GLU A 126 -17.14 2.30 1.57
CA GLU A 126 -18.07 1.24 1.17
C GLU A 126 -19.52 1.70 1.34
N GLU A 127 -19.86 2.32 2.47
CA GLU A 127 -21.19 2.87 2.72
C GLU A 127 -21.58 3.94 1.69
N VAL A 128 -20.68 4.88 1.38
CA VAL A 128 -20.93 5.88 0.33
C VAL A 128 -21.08 5.24 -1.06
N ALA A 129 -20.34 4.17 -1.36
CA ALA A 129 -20.47 3.46 -2.62
C ALA A 129 -21.83 2.76 -2.74
N VAL A 130 -22.32 2.15 -1.65
CA VAL A 130 -23.67 1.56 -1.59
C VAL A 130 -24.75 2.62 -1.79
N ILE A 131 -24.69 3.74 -1.05
CA ILE A 131 -25.67 4.83 -1.17
C ILE A 131 -25.67 5.40 -2.61
N ARG A 132 -24.49 5.58 -3.22
CA ARG A 132 -24.40 6.04 -4.62
C ARG A 132 -24.98 5.05 -5.61
N ALA A 133 -24.80 3.75 -5.39
CA ALA A 133 -25.40 2.71 -6.24
C ALA A 133 -26.93 2.72 -6.12
N GLU A 134 -27.47 2.84 -4.91
CA GLU A 134 -28.91 2.95 -4.64
C GLU A 134 -29.53 4.22 -5.25
N GLN A 135 -28.89 5.38 -5.05
CA GLN A 135 -29.33 6.64 -5.69
C GLN A 135 -29.22 6.59 -7.21
N GLY A 136 -28.18 5.92 -7.72
CA GLY A 136 -28.03 5.62 -9.14
C GLY A 136 -29.15 4.72 -9.71
N LEU A 137 -29.84 3.95 -8.88
CA LEU A 137 -31.01 3.15 -9.27
C LEU A 137 -32.33 3.90 -9.10
N LEU A 138 -32.37 4.97 -8.28
CA LEU A 138 -33.59 5.73 -7.98
C LEU A 138 -34.07 6.64 -9.13
N PHE A 139 -33.17 7.07 -10.02
CA PHE A 139 -33.53 7.91 -11.17
C PHE A 139 -33.57 7.08 -12.45
N SER A 140 -34.66 7.22 -13.21
CA SER A 140 -34.73 6.68 -14.58
C SER A 140 -33.62 7.30 -15.44
N ASN A 141 -33.18 6.58 -16.49
CA ASN A 141 -32.17 7.14 -17.42
C ASN A 141 -32.64 8.47 -18.03
N GLN A 142 -33.95 8.62 -18.23
CA GLN A 142 -34.58 9.83 -18.76
C GLN A 142 -34.47 11.02 -17.81
N GLU A 143 -34.60 10.81 -16.50
CA GLU A 143 -34.42 11.87 -15.49
C GLU A 143 -32.95 12.26 -15.32
N LYS A 144 -32.02 11.31 -15.42
CA LYS A 144 -30.58 11.61 -15.39
C LYS A 144 -30.15 12.48 -16.56
N ASP A 145 -30.68 12.21 -17.75
CA ASP A 145 -30.42 13.01 -18.96
C ASP A 145 -31.06 14.40 -18.88
N TYR A 146 -32.27 14.49 -18.31
CA TYR A 146 -32.93 15.77 -18.04
C TYR A 146 -32.08 16.68 -17.14
N TRP A 147 -31.58 16.17 -16.01
CA TRP A 147 -30.75 16.97 -15.10
C TRP A 147 -29.37 17.33 -15.67
N LYS A 148 -28.75 16.43 -16.45
CA LYS A 148 -27.49 16.73 -17.16
C LYS A 148 -27.65 17.89 -18.14
N THR A 149 -28.74 17.89 -18.91
CA THR A 149 -28.99 18.92 -19.92
C THR A 149 -29.27 20.26 -19.25
N ARG A 150 -30.06 20.26 -18.17
CA ARG A 150 -30.40 21.48 -17.44
C ARG A 150 -29.18 22.17 -16.80
N LEU A 151 -28.27 21.40 -16.20
CA LEU A 151 -27.05 21.92 -15.57
C LEU A 151 -26.03 22.51 -16.57
N GLN A 152 -26.09 22.12 -17.85
CA GLN A 152 -25.24 22.68 -18.91
C GLN A 152 -25.74 24.03 -19.45
N HIS A 153 -26.99 24.40 -19.17
CA HIS A 153 -27.61 25.63 -19.67
C HIS A 153 -27.74 26.73 -18.60
N GLU A 154 -27.18 26.53 -17.40
CA GLU A 154 -27.19 27.49 -16.28
C GLU A 154 -25.82 28.19 -16.04
N THR A 155 -24.89 28.10 -16.99
CA THR A 155 -23.67 28.95 -17.07
C THR A 155 -23.84 30.07 -18.09
#